data_AF-A0A524Q5Y4-F1
#
_entry.id   AF-A0A524Q5Y4-F1
#
_cell.length_a   1.000
_cell.length_b   1.000
_cell.length_c   1.000
_cell.angle_alpha   90.00
_cell.angle_beta   90.00
_cell.angle_gamma   90.00
#
_symmetry.space_group_name_H-M   'P 1'
#
loop_
_entity.id
_entity.type
_entity.pdbx_description
1 polymer ?
#
loop_
_entity_poly.entity_id
_entity_poly.type
_entity_poly.pdbx_seq_one_letter_code
_entity_poly.pdbx_strand_id
1 'polypeptide(L)'
;MQSAKVTAPDAGSKADVTTQVAKTGEPPAATAGTTQPTARAKSSLSEVTALLASAPCAVLQVSINDRTVLVRGFAASPKVTARIDGLATVAGIARVQNEVENLPSVYCQTLELYAPYWRANRDFGFGTAVGTPKAGNVFVEGERLVLDISTPTYKSSLYVDYFDHEGKVVHMMPSPGEEFNLAEPRESFQLGEAGDIGFWEVAPPFGTDLIVVLAASASLFEGTRGQLEESNDYRAALRKRLKALESEPGSAKISAEFAVIKTERKP
;
A
#
# COMPACT_ATOMS: atom_id res chain seq x y z
N MET A 1 38.75 -30.66 49.64
CA MET A 1 38.37 -30.17 50.98
C MET A 1 37.41 -31.16 51.60
N GLN A 2 37.72 -31.58 52.82
CA GLN A 2 37.10 -32.66 53.59
C GLN A 2 35.74 -32.28 54.19
N SER A 3 34.97 -33.33 54.47
CA SER A 3 33.75 -33.47 55.27
C SER A 3 33.65 -32.58 56.52
N ALA A 4 32.42 -32.20 56.91
CA ALA A 4 31.88 -32.45 58.26
C ALA A 4 30.43 -31.99 58.40
N LYS A 5 29.65 -32.84 59.09
CA LYS A 5 28.28 -32.69 59.60
C LYS A 5 28.38 -32.31 61.10
N VAL A 6 27.22 -32.10 61.76
CA VAL A 6 26.94 -32.13 63.24
C VAL A 6 26.78 -30.74 63.89
N THR A 7 25.87 -30.39 64.83
CA THR A 7 24.59 -30.91 65.41
C THR A 7 24.17 -29.90 66.52
N ALA A 8 22.91 -29.45 66.54
CA ALA A 8 21.94 -29.20 67.67
C ALA A 8 22.38 -28.52 69.03
N PRO A 9 21.51 -28.40 70.07
CA PRO A 9 20.18 -27.75 70.16
C PRO A 9 19.98 -26.86 71.44
N ASP A 10 18.76 -26.29 71.53
CA ASP A 10 17.88 -26.05 72.71
C ASP A 10 18.36 -25.33 73.99
N ALA A 11 17.59 -24.32 74.43
CA ALA A 11 16.55 -24.51 75.46
C ALA A 11 16.14 -23.19 76.16
N GLY A 12 14.83 -22.93 76.16
CA GLY A 12 14.08 -22.38 77.31
C GLY A 12 14.12 -20.87 77.56
N SER A 13 13.11 -20.24 78.17
CA SER A 13 11.79 -20.66 78.63
C SER A 13 11.07 -19.44 79.23
N LYS A 14 9.73 -19.43 79.16
CA LYS A 14 8.75 -18.68 79.99
C LYS A 14 8.68 -17.17 79.77
N ALA A 15 7.56 -16.49 79.95
CA ALA A 15 6.12 -16.76 80.09
C ALA A 15 5.52 -15.34 80.22
N ASP A 16 4.34 -15.05 79.65
CA ASP A 16 3.15 -14.82 80.46
C ASP A 16 1.93 -14.48 79.58
N VAL A 17 0.78 -14.91 80.08
CA VAL A 17 -0.54 -14.84 79.47
C VAL A 17 -1.34 -13.78 80.22
N THR A 18 -1.96 -12.81 79.54
CA THR A 18 -3.27 -12.26 79.99
C THR A 18 -4.10 -11.66 78.85
N THR A 19 -5.01 -12.48 78.31
CA THR A 19 -6.47 -12.30 78.19
C THR A 19 -7.13 -11.03 77.60
N GLN A 20 -7.87 -11.25 76.48
CA GLN A 20 -9.19 -10.71 76.04
C GLN A 20 -9.35 -9.20 75.69
N VAL A 21 -10.17 -8.74 74.73
CA VAL A 21 -11.51 -9.14 74.23
C VAL A 21 -11.67 -8.73 72.73
N ALA A 22 -12.45 -9.50 71.97
CA ALA A 22 -12.83 -9.22 70.58
C ALA A 22 -13.85 -8.07 70.41
N LYS A 23 -13.74 -7.29 69.33
CA LYS A 23 -14.90 -6.67 68.64
C LYS A 23 -14.61 -6.36 67.17
N THR A 24 -15.59 -6.76 66.37
CA THR A 24 -15.74 -6.70 64.91
C THR A 24 -15.79 -5.26 64.39
N GLY A 25 -15.18 -5.00 63.23
CA GLY A 25 -15.29 -3.74 62.48
C GLY A 25 -14.59 -3.81 61.12
N GLU A 26 -15.40 -3.85 60.07
CA GLU A 26 -15.08 -3.98 58.64
C GLU A 26 -14.16 -2.85 58.10
N PRO A 27 -13.18 -3.13 57.20
CA PRO A 27 -12.38 -2.09 56.55
C PRO A 27 -13.16 -1.38 55.41
N PRO A 28 -13.12 -0.04 55.30
CA PRO A 28 -13.77 0.65 54.20
C PRO A 28 -13.02 0.46 52.87
N ALA A 29 -13.84 0.07 51.90
CA ALA A 29 -13.73 0.05 50.45
C ALA A 29 -12.55 0.75 49.74
N ALA A 30 -12.09 0.02 48.72
CA ALA A 30 -11.21 0.42 47.64
C ALA A 30 -11.64 1.70 46.91
N THR A 31 -10.68 2.58 46.65
CA THR A 31 -10.71 3.47 45.47
C THR A 31 -10.18 2.72 44.26
N ALA A 32 -11.09 2.10 43.51
CA ALA A 32 -10.83 1.64 42.15
C ALA A 32 -10.78 2.86 41.21
N GLY A 33 -9.60 3.16 40.68
CA GLY A 33 -9.43 4.09 39.57
C GLY A 33 -10.17 3.57 38.34
N THR A 34 -11.33 4.15 38.07
CA THR A 34 -12.07 3.97 36.82
C THR A 34 -11.63 5.06 35.83
N THR A 35 -11.71 4.75 34.53
CA THR A 35 -11.37 5.57 33.34
C THR A 35 -9.87 5.54 32.98
N GLN A 36 -9.40 4.94 31.88
CA GLN A 36 -9.74 5.38 30.51
C GLN A 36 -9.34 4.34 29.41
N PRO A 37 -10.22 3.38 29.05
CA PRO A 37 -10.00 2.45 27.93
C PRO A 37 -10.19 3.07 26.53
N THR A 38 -11.08 4.05 26.41
CA THR A 38 -11.51 4.61 25.12
C THR A 38 -10.51 5.59 24.50
N ALA A 39 -9.83 6.41 25.30
CA ALA A 39 -8.80 7.31 24.78
C ALA A 39 -7.54 6.55 24.33
N ARG A 40 -7.16 5.49 25.07
CA ARG A 40 -6.03 4.62 24.73
C ARG A 40 -6.27 3.82 23.45
N ALA A 41 -7.50 3.37 23.21
CA ALA A 41 -7.87 2.67 21.97
C ALA A 41 -7.88 3.59 20.73
N LYS A 42 -8.29 4.86 20.90
CA LYS A 42 -8.23 5.85 19.80
C LYS A 42 -6.80 6.23 19.44
N SER A 43 -5.92 6.42 20.43
CA SER A 43 -4.50 6.74 20.18
C SER A 43 -3.77 5.59 19.48
N SER A 44 -4.01 4.33 19.88
CA SER A 44 -3.41 3.17 19.21
C SER A 44 -3.86 3.02 17.75
N LEU A 45 -5.10 3.40 17.45
CA LEU A 45 -5.64 3.29 16.09
C LEU A 45 -5.04 4.33 15.13
N SER A 46 -4.84 5.57 15.60
CA SER A 46 -4.15 6.60 14.82
C SER A 46 -2.68 6.27 14.58
N GLU A 47 -1.99 5.68 15.57
CA GLU A 47 -0.60 5.22 15.44
C GLU A 47 -0.47 4.11 14.40
N VAL A 48 -1.39 3.15 14.44
CA VAL A 48 -1.47 2.05 13.47
C VAL A 48 -1.73 2.55 12.06
N THR A 49 -2.63 3.54 11.91
CA THR A 49 -2.92 4.17 10.62
C THR A 49 -1.69 4.89 10.07
N ALA A 50 -1.00 5.66 10.90
CA ALA A 50 0.23 6.34 10.51
C ALA A 50 1.35 5.35 10.12
N LEU A 51 1.48 4.24 10.86
CA LEU A 51 2.47 3.20 10.59
C LEU A 51 2.25 2.51 9.24
N LEU A 52 0.98 2.24 8.87
CA LEU A 52 0.64 1.67 7.58
C LEU A 52 0.83 2.68 6.45
N ALA A 53 0.49 3.95 6.67
CA ALA A 53 0.71 5.02 5.69
C ALA A 53 2.20 5.23 5.35
N SER A 54 3.10 4.87 6.27
CA SER A 54 4.56 4.93 6.07
C SER A 54 5.20 3.58 5.73
N ALA A 55 4.42 2.55 5.38
CA ALA A 55 4.97 1.23 5.10
C ALA A 55 5.83 1.23 3.81
N PRO A 56 7.09 0.75 3.85
CA PRO A 56 7.93 0.66 2.66
C PRO A 56 7.39 -0.41 1.70
N CYS A 57 7.72 -0.29 0.41
CA CYS A 57 7.22 -1.18 -0.65
C CYS A 57 5.69 -1.31 -0.72
N ALA A 58 4.95 -0.27 -0.30
CA ALA A 58 3.50 -0.28 -0.34
C ALA A 58 2.94 1.12 -0.57
N VAL A 59 1.74 1.15 -1.12
CA VAL A 59 0.94 2.36 -1.32
C VAL A 59 -0.46 2.04 -0.86
N LEU A 60 -0.82 2.59 0.29
CA LEU A 60 -2.03 2.23 1.01
C LEU A 60 -2.87 3.47 1.28
N GLN A 61 -4.19 3.29 1.19
CA GLN A 61 -5.16 4.21 1.77
C GLN A 61 -5.90 3.47 2.88
N VAL A 62 -5.92 4.09 4.05
CA VAL A 62 -6.62 3.56 5.22
C VAL A 62 -7.79 4.48 5.51
N SER A 63 -8.98 3.90 5.63
CA SER A 63 -10.17 4.61 6.10
C SER A 63 -10.77 3.86 7.27
N ILE A 64 -11.35 4.61 8.20
CA ILE A 64 -11.90 4.07 9.44
C ILE A 64 -13.33 4.55 9.55
N ASN A 65 -14.25 3.61 9.68
CA ASN A 65 -15.65 3.88 9.94
C ASN A 65 -16.08 3.05 11.16
N ASP A 66 -16.45 3.75 12.24
CA ASP A 66 -16.69 3.19 13.57
C ASP A 66 -15.51 2.36 14.10
N ARG A 67 -15.64 1.03 14.04
CA ARG A 67 -14.62 0.04 14.43
C ARG A 67 -14.19 -0.85 13.26
N THR A 68 -14.55 -0.46 12.04
CA THR A 68 -14.14 -1.13 10.82
C THR A 68 -13.02 -0.35 10.15
N VAL A 69 -11.88 -0.99 9.97
CA VAL A 69 -10.74 -0.45 9.23
C VAL A 69 -10.77 -1.02 7.82
N LEU A 70 -10.80 -0.16 6.82
CA LEU A 70 -10.68 -0.52 5.41
C LEU A 70 -9.29 -0.11 4.94
N VAL A 71 -8.53 -1.09 4.44
CA VAL A 71 -7.21 -0.90 3.86
C VAL A 71 -7.29 -1.23 2.38
N ARG A 72 -6.95 -0.27 1.52
CA ARG A 72 -6.94 -0.39 0.06
C ARG A 72 -5.56 -0.07 -0.47
N GLY A 73 -5.22 -0.65 -1.62
CA GLY A 73 -4.02 -0.28 -2.37
C GLY A 73 -3.16 -1.49 -2.71
N PHE A 74 -1.85 -1.32 -2.70
CA PHE A 74 -0.91 -2.31 -3.23
C PHE A 74 0.27 -2.51 -2.28
N ALA A 75 0.72 -3.75 -2.14
CA ALA A 75 1.87 -4.11 -1.32
C ALA A 75 2.79 -5.11 -2.01
N ALA A 76 4.08 -4.78 -2.11
CA ALA A 76 5.13 -5.63 -2.66
C ALA A 76 6.02 -6.25 -1.57
N SER A 77 5.49 -6.41 -0.35
CA SER A 77 6.24 -6.88 0.82
C SER A 77 5.37 -7.75 1.72
N PRO A 78 5.75 -9.02 1.97
CA PRO A 78 5.03 -9.89 2.90
C PRO A 78 4.94 -9.32 4.32
N LYS A 79 5.90 -8.47 4.72
CA LYS A 79 5.87 -7.80 6.02
C LYS A 79 4.72 -6.79 6.13
N VAL A 80 4.35 -6.15 5.02
CA VAL A 80 3.22 -5.21 4.99
C VAL A 80 1.91 -5.98 5.09
N THR A 81 1.76 -7.06 4.32
CA THR A 81 0.58 -7.95 4.38
C THR A 81 0.38 -8.49 5.80
N ALA A 82 1.43 -9.01 6.44
CA ALA A 82 1.37 -9.48 7.82
C ALA A 82 1.00 -8.38 8.84
N ARG A 83 1.44 -7.13 8.62
CA ARG A 83 1.04 -5.98 9.45
C ARG A 83 -0.45 -5.66 9.29
N ILE A 84 -0.98 -5.74 8.07
CA ILE A 84 -2.41 -5.52 7.80
C ILE A 84 -3.26 -6.61 8.46
N ASP A 85 -2.84 -7.88 8.37
CA ASP A 85 -3.55 -8.98 9.02
C ASP A 85 -3.53 -8.84 10.55
N GLY A 86 -2.42 -8.36 11.11
CA GLY A 86 -2.28 -8.08 12.54
C GLY A 86 -3.22 -7.01 13.09
N LEU A 87 -3.79 -6.14 12.23
CA LEU A 87 -4.73 -5.10 12.64
C LEU A 87 -5.94 -5.65 13.38
N ALA A 88 -6.39 -6.85 13.04
CA ALA A 88 -7.54 -7.48 13.69
C ALA A 88 -7.31 -7.73 15.19
N THR A 89 -6.06 -7.68 15.65
CA THR A 89 -5.68 -7.89 17.07
C THR A 89 -5.59 -6.60 17.87
N VAL A 90 -5.68 -5.43 17.22
CA VAL A 90 -5.55 -4.13 17.88
C VAL A 90 -6.84 -3.79 18.63
N ALA A 91 -6.70 -3.43 19.91
CA ALA A 91 -7.83 -3.01 20.74
C ALA A 91 -8.57 -1.81 20.10
N GLY A 92 -9.89 -1.96 19.93
CA GLY A 92 -10.73 -0.93 19.31
C GLY A 92 -11.08 -1.20 17.84
N ILE A 93 -10.38 -2.13 17.16
CA ILE A 93 -10.76 -2.63 15.84
C ILE A 93 -11.68 -3.83 16.00
N ALA A 94 -12.87 -3.76 15.39
CA ALA A 94 -13.83 -4.86 15.34
C ALA A 94 -13.75 -5.65 14.03
N ARG A 95 -13.38 -4.99 12.92
CA ARG A 95 -13.28 -5.61 11.60
C ARG A 95 -12.18 -4.95 10.78
N VAL A 96 -11.46 -5.75 10.00
CA VAL A 96 -10.53 -5.30 8.96
C VAL A 96 -11.09 -5.73 7.61
N GLN A 97 -11.28 -4.78 6.71
CA GLN A 97 -11.58 -5.01 5.30
C GLN A 97 -10.28 -4.81 4.54
N ASN A 98 -9.67 -5.91 4.11
CA ASN A 98 -8.42 -5.89 3.37
C ASN A 98 -8.71 -6.00 1.87
N GLU A 99 -8.57 -4.88 1.17
CA GLU A 99 -8.66 -4.74 -0.29
C GLU A 99 -7.28 -4.41 -0.87
N VAL A 100 -6.21 -4.89 -0.25
CA VAL A 100 -4.84 -4.71 -0.73
C VAL A 100 -4.47 -5.82 -1.70
N GLU A 101 -4.01 -5.42 -2.88
CA GLU A 101 -3.46 -6.34 -3.86
C GLU A 101 -1.97 -6.58 -3.60
N ASN A 102 -1.58 -7.87 -3.56
CA ASN A 102 -0.20 -8.26 -3.31
C ASN A 102 0.57 -8.38 -4.63
N LEU A 103 1.71 -7.71 -4.70
CA LEU A 103 2.61 -7.69 -5.84
C LEU A 103 3.92 -8.43 -5.54
N PRO A 104 4.59 -8.99 -6.55
CA PRO A 104 5.98 -9.44 -6.43
C PRO A 104 6.91 -8.32 -5.92
N SER A 105 7.95 -8.69 -5.17
CA SER A 105 8.86 -7.73 -4.52
C SER A 105 9.65 -6.85 -5.50
N VAL A 106 9.77 -7.27 -6.77
CA VAL A 106 10.40 -6.48 -7.84
C VAL A 106 9.73 -5.11 -8.02
N TYR A 107 8.44 -4.99 -7.72
CA TYR A 107 7.68 -3.73 -7.85
C TYR A 107 7.83 -2.77 -6.68
N CYS A 108 8.59 -3.11 -5.62
CA CYS A 108 8.73 -2.27 -4.44
C CYS A 108 9.13 -0.82 -4.79
N GLN A 109 10.18 -0.64 -5.59
CA GLN A 109 10.66 0.70 -5.96
C GLN A 109 9.69 1.44 -6.90
N THR A 110 8.91 0.70 -7.68
CA THR A 110 7.85 1.27 -8.53
C THR A 110 6.74 1.83 -7.64
N LEU A 111 6.22 1.04 -6.69
CA LEU A 111 5.20 1.50 -5.76
C LEU A 111 5.67 2.74 -4.97
N GLU A 112 6.91 2.74 -4.48
CA GLU A 112 7.45 3.89 -3.72
C GLU A 112 7.55 5.16 -4.56
N LEU A 113 7.93 5.05 -5.84
CA LEU A 113 8.01 6.19 -6.75
C LEU A 113 6.64 6.83 -6.99
N TYR A 114 5.62 6.00 -7.21
CA TYR A 114 4.28 6.48 -7.58
C TYR A 114 3.35 6.74 -6.40
N ALA A 115 3.72 6.31 -5.18
CA ALA A 115 2.88 6.39 -3.99
C ALA A 115 2.30 7.79 -3.67
N PRO A 116 3.03 8.92 -3.86
CA PRO A 116 2.47 10.24 -3.63
C PRO A 116 1.32 10.57 -4.60
N TYR A 117 1.46 10.21 -5.88
CA TYR A 117 0.51 10.55 -6.93
C TYR A 117 -0.71 9.62 -6.94
N TRP A 118 -0.54 8.36 -6.56
CA TRP A 118 -1.65 7.44 -6.35
C TRP A 118 -2.56 7.86 -5.19
N ARG A 119 -1.96 8.38 -4.11
CA ARG A 119 -2.70 8.96 -2.98
C ARG A 119 -3.37 10.27 -3.38
N ALA A 120 -2.64 11.18 -4.03
CA ALA A 120 -3.19 12.43 -4.54
C ALA A 120 -4.40 12.21 -5.48
N ASN A 121 -4.36 11.17 -6.32
CA ASN A 121 -5.48 10.80 -7.19
C ASN A 121 -6.79 10.60 -6.41
N ARG A 122 -6.71 9.98 -5.23
CA ARG A 122 -7.85 9.71 -4.34
C ARG A 122 -8.19 10.91 -3.47
N ASP A 123 -7.19 11.49 -2.82
CA ASP A 123 -7.36 12.56 -1.84
C ASP A 123 -7.97 13.82 -2.46
N PHE A 124 -7.62 14.12 -3.72
CA PHE A 124 -8.18 15.24 -4.47
C PHE A 124 -9.31 14.85 -5.44
N GLY A 125 -9.64 13.57 -5.54
CA GLY A 125 -10.65 13.07 -6.48
C GLY A 125 -10.30 13.40 -7.94
N PHE A 126 -9.03 13.25 -8.32
CA PHE A 126 -8.60 13.53 -9.69
C PHE A 126 -9.22 12.57 -10.71
N GLY A 127 -9.48 11.32 -10.34
CA GLY A 127 -10.27 10.40 -11.16
C GLY A 127 -9.50 9.73 -12.29
N THR A 128 -8.16 9.76 -12.28
CA THR A 128 -7.38 8.88 -13.16
C THR A 128 -7.72 7.43 -12.81
N ALA A 129 -8.08 6.63 -13.81
CA ALA A 129 -8.38 5.21 -13.60
C ALA A 129 -7.79 4.36 -14.72
N VAL A 130 -7.44 3.12 -14.37
CA VAL A 130 -7.10 2.07 -15.33
C VAL A 130 -7.75 0.77 -14.90
N GLY A 131 -8.28 0.03 -15.87
CA GLY A 131 -8.84 -1.29 -15.69
C GLY A 131 -8.62 -2.13 -16.94
N THR A 132 -9.17 -3.34 -16.91
CA THR A 132 -9.22 -4.20 -18.09
C THR A 132 -10.65 -4.72 -18.27
N PRO A 133 -11.10 -4.95 -19.52
CA PRO A 133 -12.41 -5.54 -19.75
C PRO A 133 -12.46 -7.04 -19.39
N LYS A 134 -11.31 -7.64 -19.04
CA LYS A 134 -11.17 -9.07 -18.78
C LYS A 134 -11.42 -9.39 -17.31
N ALA A 135 -12.36 -10.30 -17.05
CA ALA A 135 -12.65 -10.75 -15.71
C ALA A 135 -11.40 -11.37 -15.04
N GLY A 136 -11.05 -10.86 -13.85
CA GLY A 136 -9.92 -11.34 -13.07
C GLY A 136 -8.54 -10.88 -13.58
N ASN A 137 -8.46 -10.03 -14.61
CA ASN A 137 -7.22 -9.48 -15.16
C ASN A 137 -6.17 -10.54 -15.55
N VAL A 138 -6.60 -11.76 -15.91
CA VAL A 138 -5.71 -12.84 -16.37
C VAL A 138 -5.73 -12.84 -17.89
N PHE A 139 -4.59 -12.79 -18.57
CA PHE A 139 -4.44 -12.84 -20.02
C PHE A 139 -3.58 -14.04 -20.42
N VAL A 140 -3.89 -14.68 -21.55
CA VAL A 140 -3.07 -15.79 -22.09
C VAL A 140 -2.26 -15.36 -23.30
N GLU A 141 -1.16 -16.07 -23.56
CA GLU A 141 -0.27 -15.85 -24.70
C GLU A 141 -1.02 -15.64 -26.03
N GLY A 142 -0.65 -14.56 -26.73
CA GLY A 142 -1.25 -14.11 -27.99
C GLY A 142 -2.56 -13.33 -27.84
N GLU A 143 -3.08 -13.15 -26.61
CA GLU A 143 -4.20 -12.25 -26.39
C GLU A 143 -3.76 -10.80 -26.44
N ARG A 144 -4.66 -9.94 -26.94
CA ARG A 144 -4.48 -8.50 -26.90
C ARG A 144 -4.70 -7.98 -25.49
N LEU A 145 -3.76 -7.16 -25.03
CA LEU A 145 -3.88 -6.40 -23.79
C LEU A 145 -4.63 -5.11 -24.08
N VAL A 146 -5.93 -5.13 -23.76
CA VAL A 146 -6.80 -3.95 -23.84
C VAL A 146 -6.95 -3.34 -22.46
N LEU A 147 -6.76 -2.02 -22.36
CA LEU A 147 -6.89 -1.26 -21.12
C LEU A 147 -8.03 -0.25 -21.22
N ASP A 148 -8.91 -0.23 -20.22
CA ASP A 148 -9.91 0.83 -20.05
C ASP A 148 -9.28 1.96 -19.23
N ILE A 149 -9.08 3.13 -19.83
CA ILE A 149 -8.43 4.28 -19.20
C ILE A 149 -9.45 5.40 -19.00
N SER A 150 -9.42 6.05 -17.83
CA SER A 150 -10.12 7.32 -17.59
C SER A 150 -9.14 8.41 -17.19
N THR A 151 -9.28 9.57 -17.81
CA THR A 151 -8.40 10.72 -17.62
C THR A 151 -8.84 11.55 -16.42
N PRO A 152 -7.92 12.32 -15.79
CA PRO A 152 -8.27 13.05 -14.59
C PRO A 152 -9.21 14.24 -14.88
N THR A 153 -9.62 14.93 -13.82
CA THR A 153 -10.43 16.17 -13.86
C THR A 153 -9.69 17.40 -14.41
N TYR A 154 -8.49 17.24 -14.95
CA TYR A 154 -7.67 18.31 -15.52
C TYR A 154 -7.04 17.85 -16.83
N LYS A 155 -6.73 18.80 -17.71
CA LYS A 155 -6.06 18.50 -18.98
C LYS A 155 -4.65 17.96 -18.69
N SER A 156 -4.30 16.84 -19.30
CA SER A 156 -3.10 16.10 -18.91
C SER A 156 -2.35 15.49 -20.08
N SER A 157 -1.03 15.37 -19.93
CA SER A 157 -0.22 14.39 -20.65
C SER A 157 -0.29 13.05 -19.90
N LEU A 158 -0.67 11.98 -20.60
CA LEU A 158 -0.78 10.62 -20.09
C LEU A 158 0.48 9.82 -20.38
N TYR A 159 0.82 8.92 -19.46
CA TYR A 159 1.89 7.95 -19.61
C TYR A 159 1.35 6.62 -19.14
N VAL A 160 1.27 5.65 -20.04
CA VAL A 160 0.75 4.30 -19.78
C VAL A 160 1.93 3.35 -19.94
N ASP A 161 2.37 2.78 -18.82
CA ASP A 161 3.58 1.98 -18.73
C ASP A 161 3.23 0.57 -18.25
N TYR A 162 3.69 -0.44 -18.98
CA TYR A 162 3.65 -1.85 -18.59
C TYR A 162 4.98 -2.22 -17.96
N PHE A 163 5.00 -2.49 -16.65
CA PHE A 163 6.15 -3.05 -15.96
C PHE A 163 6.01 -4.57 -15.92
N ASP A 164 6.98 -5.26 -16.50
CA ASP A 164 7.06 -6.71 -16.39
C ASP A 164 7.77 -7.14 -15.09
N HIS A 165 7.56 -8.40 -14.73
CA HIS A 165 8.17 -9.00 -13.54
C HIS A 165 9.67 -9.32 -13.70
N GLU A 166 10.24 -9.17 -14.91
CA GLU A 166 11.68 -9.28 -15.16
C GLU A 166 12.42 -7.94 -15.03
N GLY A 167 11.68 -6.86 -14.77
CA GLY A 167 12.23 -5.54 -14.49
C GLY A 167 12.43 -4.68 -15.74
N LYS A 168 11.70 -4.93 -16.83
CA LYS A 168 11.56 -4.00 -17.95
C LYS A 168 10.32 -3.13 -17.81
N VAL A 169 10.30 -2.06 -18.59
CA VAL A 169 9.11 -1.25 -18.82
C VAL A 169 8.87 -1.15 -20.32
N VAL A 170 7.64 -1.41 -20.74
CA VAL A 170 7.14 -1.13 -22.07
C VAL A 170 6.24 0.09 -21.99
N HIS A 171 6.57 1.14 -22.75
CA HIS A 171 5.77 2.35 -22.84
C HIS A 171 4.65 2.12 -23.84
N MET A 172 3.43 1.95 -23.34
CA MET A 172 2.22 1.77 -24.15
C MET A 172 1.69 3.09 -24.70
N MET A 173 1.89 4.18 -23.96
CA MET A 173 1.57 5.53 -24.38
C MET A 173 2.47 6.53 -23.65
N PRO A 174 3.09 7.52 -24.33
CA PRO A 174 3.19 7.62 -25.77
C PRO A 174 4.11 6.52 -26.34
N SER A 175 3.78 5.99 -27.52
CA SER A 175 4.58 5.02 -28.27
C SER A 175 4.48 5.27 -29.77
N PRO A 176 5.29 4.61 -30.63
CA PRO A 176 5.02 4.62 -32.07
C PRO A 176 3.58 4.15 -32.35
N GLY A 177 2.82 4.91 -33.15
CA GLY A 177 1.40 4.70 -33.41
C GLY A 177 0.45 5.32 -32.37
N GLU A 178 0.95 5.67 -31.18
CA GLU A 178 0.22 6.28 -30.06
C GLU A 178 0.99 7.52 -29.55
N GLU A 179 1.43 8.39 -30.46
CA GLU A 179 2.31 9.51 -30.10
C GLU A 179 1.59 10.62 -29.33
N PHE A 180 0.28 10.72 -29.50
CA PHE A 180 -0.55 11.76 -28.90
C PHE A 180 -1.02 11.35 -27.50
N ASN A 181 -0.27 11.78 -26.49
CA ASN A 181 -0.62 11.52 -25.11
C ASN A 181 -1.32 12.70 -24.39
N LEU A 182 -1.72 13.74 -25.12
CA LEU A 182 -2.51 14.83 -24.56
C LEU A 182 -3.98 14.42 -24.52
N ALA A 183 -4.58 14.49 -23.33
CA ALA A 183 -5.97 14.12 -23.14
C ALA A 183 -6.78 15.25 -22.48
N GLU A 184 -8.04 15.35 -22.88
CA GLU A 184 -8.97 16.28 -22.25
C GLU A 184 -9.48 15.73 -20.91
N PRO A 185 -9.98 16.59 -20.01
CA PRO A 185 -10.48 16.16 -18.71
C PRO A 185 -11.67 15.20 -18.82
N ARG A 186 -11.69 14.16 -17.97
CA ARG A 186 -12.82 13.20 -17.80
C ARG A 186 -13.20 12.47 -19.09
N GLU A 187 -12.22 12.17 -19.93
CA GLU A 187 -12.40 11.27 -21.06
C GLU A 187 -12.20 9.82 -20.62
N SER A 188 -12.86 8.90 -21.32
CA SER A 188 -12.64 7.46 -21.18
C SER A 188 -12.45 6.86 -22.56
N PHE A 189 -11.41 6.03 -22.71
CA PHE A 189 -11.08 5.37 -23.97
C PHE A 189 -10.42 4.03 -23.69
N GLN A 190 -10.35 3.20 -24.72
CA GLN A 190 -9.61 1.94 -24.67
C GLN A 190 -8.28 2.08 -25.38
N LEU A 191 -7.22 1.57 -24.76
CA LEU A 191 -5.90 1.43 -25.37
C LEU A 191 -5.65 -0.03 -25.72
N GLY A 192 -5.23 -0.30 -26.95
CA GLY A 192 -4.98 -1.64 -27.49
C GLY A 192 -6.15 -2.26 -28.26
N GLU A 193 -7.15 -1.45 -28.64
CA GLU A 193 -8.25 -1.90 -29.50
C GLU A 193 -7.87 -1.94 -30.99
N ALA A 194 -8.76 -2.51 -31.82
CA ALA A 194 -8.57 -2.58 -33.27
C ALA A 194 -8.67 -1.19 -33.91
N GLY A 195 -7.53 -0.53 -34.04
CA GLY A 195 -7.37 0.84 -34.55
C GLY A 195 -6.00 1.40 -34.15
N ASP A 196 -5.56 1.00 -32.95
CA ASP A 196 -4.23 1.14 -32.41
C ASP A 196 -3.40 0.01 -33.05
N ILE A 197 -2.37 0.33 -33.81
CA ILE A 197 -1.78 -0.60 -34.78
C ILE A 197 -0.99 -1.74 -34.08
N GLY A 198 -1.64 -2.79 -33.57
CA GLY A 198 -1.05 -4.13 -33.37
C GLY A 198 0.15 -4.30 -32.41
N PHE A 199 0.33 -3.47 -31.37
CA PHE A 199 1.55 -3.52 -30.53
C PHE A 199 1.43 -4.23 -29.17
N TRP A 200 0.21 -4.53 -28.68
CA TRP A 200 0.01 -4.99 -27.30
C TRP A 200 -0.52 -6.42 -27.22
N GLU A 201 0.29 -7.39 -27.65
CA GLU A 201 -0.01 -8.82 -27.46
C GLU A 201 0.77 -9.39 -26.28
N VAL A 202 0.13 -10.24 -25.48
CA VAL A 202 0.76 -10.92 -24.36
C VAL A 202 1.73 -11.96 -24.88
N ALA A 203 3.00 -11.80 -24.53
CA ALA A 203 4.10 -12.67 -24.91
C ALA A 203 4.96 -13.03 -23.68
N PRO A 204 5.84 -14.03 -23.76
CA PRO A 204 6.79 -14.32 -22.68
C PRO A 204 7.65 -13.08 -22.33
N PRO A 205 8.07 -12.93 -21.06
CA PRO A 205 7.86 -13.84 -19.93
C PRO A 205 6.44 -13.74 -19.34
N PHE A 206 5.93 -14.83 -18.75
CA PHE A 206 4.59 -14.89 -18.15
C PHE A 206 4.65 -14.80 -16.62
N GLY A 207 3.82 -13.94 -16.02
CA GLY A 207 3.83 -13.71 -14.58
C GLY A 207 2.82 -12.66 -14.13
N THR A 208 3.08 -12.06 -12.97
CA THR A 208 2.27 -10.95 -12.44
C THR A 208 2.91 -9.64 -12.87
N ASP A 209 2.23 -8.90 -13.74
CA ASP A 209 2.71 -7.66 -14.34
C ASP A 209 1.89 -6.45 -13.85
N LEU A 210 2.48 -5.26 -13.95
CA LEU A 210 1.93 -4.02 -13.38
C LEU A 210 1.78 -2.95 -14.45
N ILE A 211 0.54 -2.54 -14.71
CA ILE A 211 0.23 -1.35 -15.51
C ILE A 211 0.23 -0.14 -14.59
N VAL A 212 0.88 0.93 -15.03
CA VAL A 212 0.84 2.24 -14.39
C VAL A 212 0.31 3.27 -15.37
N VAL A 213 -0.74 3.99 -14.99
CA VAL A 213 -1.16 5.20 -15.68
C VAL A 213 -0.76 6.40 -14.83
N LEU A 214 0.13 7.23 -15.37
CA LEU A 214 0.54 8.51 -14.78
C LEU A 214 -0.01 9.65 -15.64
N ALA A 215 -0.81 10.52 -15.04
CA ALA A 215 -1.30 11.73 -15.67
C ALA A 215 -0.63 12.95 -15.03
N ALA A 216 -0.16 13.88 -15.85
CA ALA A 216 0.45 15.12 -15.38
C ALA A 216 -0.09 16.33 -16.16
N SER A 217 -0.35 17.45 -15.49
CA SER A 217 -0.81 18.69 -16.14
C SER A 217 0.27 19.39 -16.99
N ALA A 218 1.47 18.82 -17.04
CA ALA A 218 2.60 19.26 -17.84
C ALA A 218 3.33 18.02 -18.39
N SER A 219 3.97 18.15 -19.56
CA SER A 219 4.73 17.03 -20.15
C SER A 219 5.91 16.62 -19.26
N LEU A 220 6.06 15.31 -19.03
CA LEU A 220 7.18 14.75 -18.29
C LEU A 220 8.45 14.70 -19.15
N PHE A 221 8.35 14.30 -20.40
CA PHE A 221 9.52 14.10 -21.25
C PHE A 221 9.44 14.98 -22.50
N GLU A 222 10.61 15.42 -22.96
CA GLU A 222 10.77 16.01 -24.28
C GLU A 222 10.91 14.87 -25.28
N GLY A 223 9.91 14.68 -26.15
CA GLY A 223 9.90 13.60 -27.15
C GLY A 223 9.50 12.22 -26.59
N THR A 224 9.51 11.23 -27.48
CA THR A 224 9.17 9.84 -27.17
C THR A 224 10.37 9.10 -26.60
N ARG A 225 10.15 8.37 -25.50
CA ARG A 225 11.11 7.42 -24.95
C ARG A 225 11.23 6.18 -25.85
N GLY A 226 12.26 5.36 -25.66
CA GLY A 226 12.33 4.08 -26.36
C GLY A 226 11.14 3.22 -25.91
N GLN A 227 10.53 2.42 -26.80
CA GLN A 227 9.32 1.66 -26.42
C GLN A 227 9.58 0.65 -25.29
N LEU A 228 10.80 0.12 -25.17
CA LEU A 228 11.23 -0.82 -24.14
C LEU A 228 12.49 -0.28 -23.46
N GLU A 229 12.48 -0.22 -22.12
CA GLU A 229 13.62 0.24 -21.31
C GLU A 229 13.81 -0.63 -20.05
N GLU A 230 14.98 -0.55 -19.41
CA GLU A 230 15.17 -1.08 -18.06
C GLU A 230 14.33 -0.26 -17.07
N SER A 231 13.55 -0.93 -16.22
CA SER A 231 12.70 -0.25 -15.25
C SER A 231 13.49 0.62 -14.27
N ASN A 232 14.73 0.23 -13.93
CA ASN A 232 15.62 1.02 -13.07
C ASN A 232 15.96 2.38 -13.68
N ASP A 233 16.32 2.39 -14.97
CA ASP A 233 16.74 3.59 -15.70
C ASP A 233 15.55 4.52 -15.90
N TYR A 234 14.40 3.96 -16.28
CA TYR A 234 13.17 4.71 -16.40
C TYR A 234 12.75 5.35 -15.07
N ARG A 235 12.73 4.59 -13.96
CA ARG A 235 12.40 5.14 -12.63
C ARG A 235 13.37 6.24 -12.19
N ALA A 236 14.66 6.12 -12.52
CA ALA A 236 15.65 7.16 -12.23
C ALA A 236 15.37 8.46 -13.00
N ALA A 237 15.09 8.35 -14.31
CA ALA A 237 14.73 9.48 -15.16
C ALA A 237 13.42 10.15 -14.71
N LEU A 238 12.38 9.33 -14.45
CA LEU A 238 11.07 9.80 -14.01
C LEU A 238 11.15 10.52 -12.66
N ARG A 239 11.87 9.97 -11.68
CA ARG A 239 12.09 10.63 -10.38
C ARG A 239 12.71 12.01 -10.53
N LYS A 240 13.72 12.16 -11.41
CA LYS A 240 14.36 13.45 -11.67
C LYS A 240 13.34 14.45 -12.24
N ARG A 241 12.50 14.01 -13.18
CA ARG A 241 11.50 14.89 -13.79
C ARG A 241 10.41 15.31 -12.82
N LEU A 242 9.84 14.35 -12.09
CA LEU A 242 8.77 14.62 -11.14
C LEU A 242 9.20 15.63 -10.06
N LYS A 243 10.42 15.47 -9.53
CA LYS A 243 11.00 16.42 -8.59
C LYS A 243 11.17 17.83 -9.18
N ALA A 244 11.50 17.93 -10.47
CA ALA A 244 11.60 19.22 -11.15
C ALA A 244 10.22 19.89 -11.24
N LEU A 245 9.18 19.16 -11.66
CA LEU A 245 7.81 19.68 -11.74
C LEU A 245 7.24 20.11 -10.39
N GLU A 246 7.57 19.42 -9.31
CA GLU A 246 7.18 19.79 -7.95
C GLU A 246 7.84 21.10 -7.48
N SER A 247 8.98 21.47 -8.07
CA SER A 247 9.74 22.67 -7.71
C SER A 247 9.34 23.90 -8.52
N GLU A 248 8.53 23.75 -9.57
CA GLU A 248 8.09 24.84 -10.44
C GLU A 248 6.94 25.66 -9.81
N PRO A 249 6.88 27.00 -10.01
CA PRO A 249 5.77 27.82 -9.53
C PRO A 249 4.42 27.39 -10.15
N GLY A 250 3.43 27.11 -9.31
CA GLY A 250 2.14 26.57 -9.77
C GLY A 250 2.20 25.05 -10.04
N SER A 251 2.80 24.32 -9.09
CA SER A 251 3.08 22.88 -9.13
C SER A 251 2.10 22.07 -9.96
N ALA A 252 2.65 21.25 -10.86
CA ALA A 252 1.85 20.42 -11.75
C ALA A 252 0.90 19.51 -10.95
N LYS A 253 -0.33 19.36 -11.44
CA LYS A 253 -1.24 18.33 -10.94
C LYS A 253 -0.79 17.00 -11.50
N ILE A 254 -0.62 16.01 -10.63
CA ILE A 254 -0.15 14.69 -11.01
C ILE A 254 -1.00 13.65 -10.27
N SER A 255 -1.50 12.67 -11.01
CA SER A 255 -2.25 11.53 -10.50
C SER A 255 -1.72 10.24 -11.11
N ALA A 256 -1.73 9.16 -10.31
CA ALA A 256 -1.39 7.84 -10.79
C ALA A 256 -2.47 6.81 -10.44
N GLU A 257 -2.62 5.79 -11.26
CA GLU A 257 -3.40 4.60 -10.97
C GLU A 257 -2.67 3.34 -11.45
N PHE A 258 -2.97 2.21 -10.82
CA PHE A 258 -2.38 0.92 -11.17
C PHE A 258 -3.45 -0.10 -11.55
N ALA A 259 -3.10 -1.00 -12.47
CA ALA A 259 -3.80 -2.25 -12.67
C ALA A 259 -2.79 -3.40 -12.64
N VAL A 260 -3.09 -4.43 -11.87
CA VAL A 260 -2.31 -5.66 -11.85
C VAL A 260 -2.94 -6.65 -12.80
N ILE A 261 -2.11 -7.26 -13.63
CA ILE A 261 -2.52 -8.31 -14.55
C ILE A 261 -1.71 -9.56 -14.29
N LYS A 262 -2.26 -10.70 -14.69
CA LYS A 262 -1.53 -11.97 -14.75
C LYS A 262 -1.44 -12.41 -16.19
N THR A 263 -0.27 -12.79 -16.63
CA THR A 263 -0.02 -13.33 -17.96
C THR A 263 0.33 -14.80 -17.84
N GLU A 264 -0.24 -15.63 -18.71
CA GLU A 264 -0.09 -17.09 -18.67
C GLU A 264 0.25 -17.64 -20.05
N ARG A 265 1.02 -18.74 -20.09
CA ARG A 265 1.25 -19.48 -21.32
C ARG A 265 -0.08 -20.04 -21.83
N LYS A 266 -0.26 -20.05 -23.15
CA LYS A 266 -1.40 -20.76 -23.75
C LYS A 266 -1.33 -22.26 -23.37
N PRO A 267 -2.43 -22.87 -22.90
CA PRO A 267 -2.49 -24.29 -22.57
C PRO A 267 -2.07 -25.21 -23.72
#